data_AF-A0A7S0TA38-F1
#
_entry.id   AF-A0A7S0TA38-F1
#
_cell.length_a   1.000
_cell.length_b   1.000
_cell.length_c   1.000
_cell.angle_alpha   90.00
_cell.angle_beta   90.00
_cell.angle_gamma   90.00
#
_symmetry.space_group_name_H-M   'P 1'
#
loop_
_entity.id
_entity.type
_entity.pdbx_description
1 polymer ?
#
loop_
_entity_poly.entity_id
_entity_poly.type
_entity_poly.pdbx_seq_one_letter_code
_entity_poly.pdbx_strand_id
1 'polypeptide(L)'
;ARLYASSPDDAPVDFYVSPDVFTSTHDDMKNLALPPWANECAQTFIKTHREALECASVSERLHEWIDVTFGYATRGRAAVEAKNVMVRAVDASALCASGRVCLFASPHPKRSVSGVKVPRPMTTNAPPSST
;
A
#
# COMPACT_ATOMS: atom_id res chain seq x y z
N ALA A 1 -13.46 -17.26 -2.68
CA ALA A 1 -13.03 -16.01 -2.01
C ALA A 1 -11.53 -15.80 -2.25
N ARG A 2 -11.13 -14.79 -3.05
CA ARG A 2 -9.73 -14.41 -3.34
C ARG A 2 -9.12 -13.42 -2.32
N LEU A 3 -9.89 -13.07 -1.29
CA LEU A 3 -9.58 -12.05 -0.26
C LEU A 3 -8.40 -12.41 0.67
N TYR A 4 -7.78 -13.58 0.52
CA TYR A 4 -6.66 -14.02 1.37
C TYR A 4 -5.29 -13.94 0.66
N ALA A 5 -5.17 -13.17 -0.42
CA ALA A 5 -3.90 -12.94 -1.09
C ALA A 5 -3.03 -11.88 -0.37
N SER A 6 -3.63 -11.03 0.47
CA SER A 6 -2.91 -10.12 1.35
C SER A 6 -2.48 -10.83 2.63
N SER A 7 -1.37 -10.37 3.23
CA SER A 7 -1.10 -10.70 4.64
C SER A 7 -2.35 -10.32 5.44
N PRO A 8 -2.83 -11.16 6.38
CA PRO A 8 -4.06 -10.89 7.11
C PRO A 8 -4.06 -9.53 7.83
N ASP A 9 -2.89 -8.93 8.02
CA ASP A 9 -2.68 -7.65 8.69
C ASP A 9 -2.75 -6.42 7.74
N ASP A 10 -2.71 -6.60 6.42
CA ASP A 10 -2.74 -5.51 5.44
C ASP A 10 -4.13 -5.32 4.84
N ALA A 11 -4.67 -4.10 4.91
CA ALA A 11 -5.96 -3.77 4.32
C ALA A 11 -5.88 -3.80 2.78
N PRO A 12 -6.87 -4.41 2.09
CA PRO A 12 -6.92 -4.41 0.64
C PRO A 12 -7.15 -3.00 0.11
N VAL A 13 -6.61 -2.70 -1.08
CA VAL A 13 -6.73 -1.39 -1.73
C VAL A 13 -8.19 -0.95 -1.90
N ASP A 14 -9.09 -1.90 -2.15
CA ASP A 14 -10.51 -1.62 -2.37
C ASP A 14 -11.17 -0.91 -1.19
N PHE A 15 -10.66 -1.10 0.04
CA PHE A 15 -11.14 -0.40 1.24
C PHE A 15 -10.89 1.11 1.23
N TYR A 16 -10.15 1.62 0.26
CA TYR A 16 -9.88 3.05 0.07
C TYR A 16 -10.46 3.59 -1.25
N VAL A 17 -11.06 2.75 -2.09
CA VAL A 17 -11.43 3.12 -3.46
C VAL A 17 -12.93 3.00 -3.72
N SER A 18 -13.53 1.83 -3.47
CA SER A 18 -14.93 1.57 -3.86
C SER A 18 -15.73 0.92 -2.72
N PRO A 19 -16.97 1.39 -2.45
CA PRO A 19 -17.87 0.75 -1.50
C PRO A 19 -18.36 -0.62 -1.97
N ASP A 20 -18.24 -0.93 -3.26
CA ASP A 20 -18.75 -2.16 -3.86
C ASP A 20 -18.06 -3.42 -3.29
N VAL A 21 -16.89 -3.24 -2.66
CA VAL A 21 -16.19 -4.31 -1.93
C VAL A 21 -17.06 -4.94 -0.83
N PHE A 22 -18.05 -4.21 -0.31
CA PHE A 22 -18.98 -4.72 0.70
C PHE A 22 -20.18 -5.45 0.10
N THR A 23 -20.40 -5.34 -1.21
CA THR A 23 -21.53 -5.95 -1.90
C THR A 23 -21.12 -7.30 -2.49
N SER A 24 -21.93 -8.32 -2.24
CA SER A 24 -21.75 -9.62 -2.86
C SER A 24 -22.07 -9.55 -4.35
N THR A 25 -21.21 -10.15 -5.18
CA THR A 25 -21.47 -10.34 -6.62
C THR A 25 -22.38 -11.53 -6.91
N HIS A 26 -22.73 -12.31 -5.88
CA HIS A 26 -23.56 -13.50 -5.98
C HIS A 26 -24.82 -13.35 -5.15
N ASP A 27 -25.99 -13.63 -5.75
CA ASP A 27 -27.30 -13.46 -5.14
C ASP A 27 -27.56 -14.39 -3.94
N ASP A 28 -26.86 -15.53 -3.87
CA ASP A 28 -26.93 -16.51 -2.79
C ASP A 28 -25.98 -16.20 -1.62
N MET A 29 -25.17 -15.14 -1.74
CA MET A 29 -24.19 -14.73 -0.73
C MET A 29 -24.56 -13.39 -0.10
N LYS A 30 -24.37 -13.31 1.23
CA LYS A 30 -24.60 -12.07 1.98
C LYS A 30 -23.48 -11.06 1.74
N ASN A 31 -23.86 -9.78 1.77
CA ASN A 31 -22.93 -8.65 1.81
C ASN A 31 -21.99 -8.72 3.03
N LEU A 32 -20.82 -8.11 2.90
CA LEU A 32 -19.87 -8.01 4.02
C LEU A 32 -20.43 -7.05 5.08
N ALA A 33 -20.27 -7.43 6.34
CA ALA A 33 -20.69 -6.60 7.46
C ALA A 33 -19.83 -5.34 7.56
N LEU A 34 -20.47 -4.21 7.85
CA LEU A 34 -19.81 -2.94 8.14
C LEU A 34 -19.62 -2.77 9.65
N PRO A 35 -18.55 -2.07 10.08
CA PRO A 35 -18.36 -1.77 11.48
C PRO A 35 -19.41 -0.76 11.99
N PRO A 36 -19.76 -0.77 13.30
CA PRO A 36 -20.84 0.07 13.84
C PRO A 36 -20.68 1.57 13.59
N TRP A 37 -19.45 2.08 13.60
CA TRP A 37 -19.16 3.50 13.36
C TRP A 37 -19.46 3.95 11.93
N ALA A 38 -19.61 3.03 10.97
CA ALA A 38 -19.93 3.35 9.59
C ALA A 38 -21.45 3.51 9.36
N ASN A 39 -22.29 3.26 10.37
CA ASN A 39 -23.75 3.40 10.31
C ASN A 39 -24.38 2.70 9.09
N GLU A 40 -23.97 1.46 8.83
CA GLU A 40 -24.41 0.65 7.68
C GLU A 40 -24.18 1.29 6.30
N CYS A 41 -23.33 2.32 6.22
CA CYS A 41 -23.02 3.04 5.00
C CYS A 41 -21.58 2.77 4.55
N ALA A 42 -21.43 1.99 3.48
CA ALA A 42 -20.12 1.66 2.89
C ALA A 42 -19.38 2.92 2.39
N GLN A 43 -20.10 3.94 1.92
CA GLN A 43 -19.49 5.21 1.52
C GLN A 43 -18.81 5.92 2.70
N THR A 44 -19.45 5.89 3.88
CA THR A 44 -18.86 6.43 5.11
C THR A 44 -17.60 5.66 5.48
N PHE A 45 -17.61 4.33 5.36
CA PHE A 45 -16.42 3.50 5.59
C PHE A 45 -15.25 3.92 4.69
N ILE A 46 -15.47 3.97 3.37
CA ILE A 46 -14.44 4.35 2.39
C ILE A 46 -13.93 5.76 2.66
N LYS A 47 -14.82 6.71 2.91
CA LYS A 47 -14.45 8.10 3.20
C LYS A 47 -13.54 8.19 4.44
N THR A 48 -13.94 7.58 5.55
CA THR A 48 -13.16 7.60 6.78
C THR A 48 -11.78 6.94 6.60
N HIS A 49 -11.71 5.81 5.88
CA HIS A 49 -10.45 5.15 5.57
C HIS A 49 -9.52 6.03 4.72
N ARG A 50 -10.06 6.72 3.71
CA ARG A 50 -9.28 7.67 2.89
C ARG A 50 -8.79 8.85 3.71
N GLU A 51 -9.66 9.45 4.54
CA GLU A 51 -9.27 10.56 5.42
C GLU A 51 -8.17 10.15 6.40
N ALA A 52 -8.24 8.94 6.96
CA ALA A 52 -7.20 8.40 7.83
C ALA A 52 -5.86 8.19 7.07
N LEU A 53 -5.91 7.66 5.85
CA LEU A 53 -4.71 7.44 5.02
C LEU A 53 -4.03 8.76 4.62
N GLU A 54 -4.82 9.77 4.29
CA GLU A 54 -4.33 11.08 3.83
C GLU A 54 -4.00 12.06 4.97
N CYS A 55 -4.21 11.66 6.24
CA CYS A 55 -3.92 12.53 7.37
C CYS A 55 -2.42 12.82 7.51
N ALA A 56 -2.08 13.92 8.17
CA ALA A 56 -0.69 14.35 8.35
C ALA A 56 0.17 13.28 9.04
N SER A 57 -0.34 12.68 10.11
CA SER A 57 0.37 11.65 10.88
C SER A 57 0.74 10.42 10.04
N VAL A 58 -0.17 9.98 9.17
CA VAL A 58 0.11 8.87 8.25
C VAL A 58 1.05 9.33 7.14
N SER A 59 0.79 10.48 6.52
CA SER A 59 1.66 11.06 5.49
C SER A 59 3.13 11.18 5.90
N GLU A 60 3.39 11.60 7.15
CA GLU A 60 4.75 11.75 7.68
C GLU A 60 5.47 10.41 7.88
N ARG A 61 4.72 9.33 8.15
CA ARG A 61 5.25 8.03 8.54
C ARG A 61 5.08 6.92 7.51
N LEU A 62 4.32 7.17 6.44
CA LEU A 62 4.02 6.17 5.42
C LEU A 62 5.30 5.61 4.76
N HIS A 63 6.35 6.42 4.67
CA HIS A 63 7.67 5.98 4.18
C HIS A 63 8.24 4.79 4.98
N GLU A 64 7.99 4.71 6.29
CA GLU A 64 8.42 3.60 7.15
C GLU A 64 7.73 2.29 6.73
N TRP A 65 6.42 2.33 6.43
CA TRP A 65 5.69 1.15 5.94
C TRP A 65 6.16 0.73 4.55
N ILE A 66 6.47 1.69 3.67
CA ILE A 66 7.03 1.42 2.34
C ILE A 66 8.40 0.73 2.46
N ASP A 67 9.24 1.16 3.41
CA ASP A 67 10.56 0.56 3.68
C ASP A 67 10.46 -0.90 4.13
N VAL A 68 9.48 -1.21 4.97
CA VAL A 68 9.23 -2.57 5.49
C VAL A 68 8.55 -3.46 4.45
N THR A 69 7.73 -2.91 3.58
CA THR A 69 6.97 -3.71 2.60
C THR A 69 7.79 -3.98 1.33
N PHE A 70 8.51 -2.96 0.84
CA PHE A 70 9.18 -2.99 -0.46
C PHE A 70 10.66 -2.62 -0.40
N GLY A 71 11.15 -2.10 0.73
CA GLY A 71 12.40 -1.35 0.78
C GLY A 71 13.56 -2.00 1.52
N TYR A 72 14.42 -1.15 2.07
CA TYR A 72 15.67 -1.56 2.72
C TYR A 72 15.44 -2.44 3.96
N ALA A 73 14.29 -2.29 4.62
CA ALA A 73 13.93 -3.01 5.85
C ALA A 73 13.27 -4.39 5.57
N THR A 74 13.41 -4.92 4.35
CA THR A 74 12.96 -6.28 3.99
C THR A 74 14.05 -7.34 4.13
N ARG A 75 15.33 -6.93 4.28
CA ARG A 75 16.47 -7.85 4.38
C ARG A 75 17.56 -7.39 5.35
N GLY A 76 18.47 -8.31 5.66
CA GLY A 76 19.65 -8.04 6.46
C GLY A 76 19.32 -7.57 7.89
N ARG A 77 20.22 -6.76 8.46
CA ARG A 77 20.10 -6.27 9.84
C ARG A 77 18.88 -5.36 10.03
N ALA A 78 18.56 -4.53 9.02
CA ALA A 78 17.41 -3.64 9.04
C ALA A 78 16.08 -4.40 9.19
N ALA A 79 15.92 -5.54 8.51
CA ALA A 79 14.75 -6.39 8.69
C ALA A 79 14.66 -7.01 10.10
N VAL A 80 15.79 -7.37 10.70
CA VAL A 80 15.83 -7.89 12.09
C VAL A 80 15.37 -6.81 13.06
N GLU A 81 15.91 -5.60 12.93
CA GLU A 81 15.55 -4.45 13.77
C GLU A 81 14.06 -4.08 13.61
N ALA A 82 13.54 -4.13 12.39
CA ALA A 82 12.13 -3.90 12.08
C ALA A 82 11.21 -5.10 12.40
N LYS A 83 11.75 -6.22 12.91
CA LYS A 83 11.02 -7.49 13.13
C LYS A 83 10.29 -8.00 11.88
N ASN A 84 10.86 -7.74 10.72
CA ASN A 84 10.32 -8.05 9.40
C ASN A 84 11.16 -9.13 8.68
N VAL A 85 11.69 -10.10 9.44
CA VAL A 85 12.48 -11.20 8.88
C VAL A 85 11.54 -12.28 8.38
N MET A 86 11.60 -12.56 7.08
CA MET A 86 10.86 -13.68 6.52
C MET A 86 11.49 -15.01 6.94
N VAL A 87 10.66 -15.93 7.44
CA VAL A 87 11.07 -17.31 7.67
C VAL A 87 11.35 -17.93 6.30
N ARG A 88 12.60 -18.33 6.06
CA ARG A 88 12.93 -19.09 4.85
C ARG A 88 12.16 -20.41 4.93
N ALA A 89 11.28 -20.65 3.95
CA ALA A 89 10.67 -21.97 3.81
C ALA A 89 11.81 -23.00 3.65
N VAL A 90 11.77 -24.06 4.46
CA VAL A 90 12.85 -25.04 4.60
C VAL A 90 12.97 -25.96 3.38
N ASP A 91 12.07 -25.82 2.40
CA ASP A 91 12.15 -26.54 1.13
C ASP A 91 12.24 -25.55 -0.04
N ALA A 92 13.46 -25.32 -0.51
CA ALA A 92 13.77 -24.46 -1.65
C ALA A 92 13.49 -25.15 -3.01
N SER A 93 12.89 -26.35 -3.04
CA SER A 93 12.56 -27.05 -4.29
C SER A 93 11.29 -26.55 -4.97
N ALA A 94 10.40 -25.89 -4.22
CA ALA A 94 9.30 -25.15 -4.82
C ALA A 94 9.81 -23.74 -5.16
N LEU A 95 9.92 -23.43 -6.46
CA LEU A 95 9.94 -22.06 -6.96
C LEU A 95 8.61 -21.40 -6.58
N CYS A 96 8.51 -20.98 -5.33
CA CYS A 96 7.37 -20.27 -4.84
C CYS A 96 7.47 -18.84 -5.33
N ALA A 97 6.51 -18.41 -6.13
CA ALA A 97 6.36 -17.02 -6.58
C ALA A 97 6.07 -16.04 -5.42
N SER A 98 6.25 -16.45 -4.16
CA SER A 98 5.80 -15.78 -2.95
C SER A 98 6.95 -15.28 -2.06
N GLY A 99 7.96 -14.67 -2.66
CA GLY A 99 9.00 -13.94 -1.91
C GLY A 99 8.66 -12.46 -1.83
N ARG A 100 8.85 -11.82 -0.67
CA ARG A 100 8.93 -10.34 -0.62
C ARG A 100 10.16 -9.90 -1.43
N VAL A 101 9.96 -8.96 -2.36
CA VAL A 101 11.03 -8.41 -3.19
C VAL A 101 11.45 -7.06 -2.63
N CYS A 102 12.75 -6.91 -2.38
CA CYS A 102 13.38 -5.64 -2.02
C CYS A 102 13.58 -4.81 -3.30
N LEU A 103 12.75 -3.80 -3.53
CA LEU A 103 12.80 -2.92 -4.70
C LEU A 103 13.93 -1.90 -4.61
N PHE A 104 14.31 -1.48 -3.40
CA PHE A 104 15.34 -0.46 -3.18
C PHE A 104 16.09 -0.70 -1.86
N ALA A 105 17.35 -0.27 -1.80
CA ALA A 105 18.27 -0.57 -0.70
C ALA A 105 18.54 0.60 0.26
N SER A 106 18.05 1.80 -0.06
CA SER A 106 18.19 3.01 0.76
C SER A 106 16.85 3.39 1.37
N PRO A 107 16.81 4.09 2.53
CA PRO A 107 15.55 4.54 3.13
C PRO A 107 14.69 5.35 2.17
N HIS A 108 13.40 5.07 2.13
CA HIS A 108 12.45 5.79 1.29
C HIS A 108 12.35 7.26 1.77
N PRO A 109 12.38 8.24 0.86
CA PRO A 109 12.28 9.64 1.24
C PRO A 109 10.94 9.94 1.91
N LYS A 110 10.97 10.80 2.94
CA LYS A 110 9.75 11.29 3.59
C LYS A 110 8.97 12.16 2.63
N ARG A 111 7.64 12.09 2.69
CA ARG A 111 6.78 13.00 1.92
C ARG A 111 7.03 14.44 2.39
N SER A 112 7.30 15.33 1.43
CA SER A 112 7.41 16.76 1.74
C SER A 112 6.02 17.30 2.05
N VAL A 113 5.72 17.51 3.34
CA VAL A 113 4.56 18.28 3.80
C VAL A 113 4.85 19.77 3.66
N SER A 114 5.18 20.19 2.44
CA SER A 114 5.31 21.61 2.13
C SER A 114 4.22 21.97 1.12
N GLY A 115 3.46 23.03 1.41
CA GLY A 115 2.67 23.74 0.39
C GLY A 115 3.55 24.40 -0.69
N VAL A 116 4.78 23.92 -0.88
CA VAL A 116 5.71 24.37 -1.90
C VAL A 116 5.59 23.40 -3.06
N LYS A 117 4.85 23.81 -4.10
CA LYS A 117 5.01 23.21 -5.43
C LYS A 117 6.48 23.38 -5.81
N VAL A 118 7.29 22.33 -5.67
CA VAL A 118 8.57 22.27 -6.36
C VAL A 118 8.21 22.33 -7.85
N PRO A 119 8.64 23.36 -8.60
CA PRO A 119 8.35 23.41 -10.02
C PRO A 119 9.00 22.17 -10.65
N ARG A 120 8.18 21.31 -11.23
CA ARG A 120 8.67 20.24 -12.11
C ARG A 120 9.49 20.96 -13.19
N PRO A 121 10.80 20.64 -13.36
CA PRO A 121 11.54 21.21 -14.48
C PRO A 121 10.81 20.79 -15.75
N MET A 122 10.26 21.78 -16.47
CA MET A 122 9.68 21.56 -17.78
C MET A 122 10.84 21.17 -18.69
N THR A 123 10.99 19.88 -18.97
CA THR A 123 11.80 19.44 -20.10
C THR A 123 11.10 19.95 -21.36
N THR A 124 11.56 21.07 -21.87
CA THR A 124 11.22 21.56 -23.20
C THR A 124 11.88 20.64 -24.22
N ASN A 125 11.23 19.53 -24.55
CA ASN A 125 11.54 18.82 -25.79
C ASN A 125 10.86 19.60 -26.93
N ALA A 126 11.49 20.69 -27.36
CA ALA A 126 11.23 21.26 -28.68
C ALA A 126 11.89 20.32 -29.71
N PRO A 127 11.17 19.86 -30.75
CA PRO A 127 11.79 19.07 -31.81
C PRO A 127 12.75 19.96 -32.63
N PRO A 128 13.91 19.45 -33.08
CA PRO A 128 14.80 20.20 -33.94
C PRO A 128 14.13 20.47 -35.29
N SER A 129 14.06 21.74 -35.67
CA SER A 129 13.67 22.17 -37.02
C SER A 129 14.65 21.56 -38.02
N SER A 130 14.13 20.72 -38.91
CA SER A 130 14.86 20.20 -40.06
C SER A 130 15.34 21.37 -40.93
N THR A 131 16.64 21.39 -41.22
CA THR A 131 17.23 22.15 -42.32
C THR A 131 17.26 21.27 -43.56
#